data_AF-A0AAU8L3M4-F1
#
_entry.id   AF-A0AAU8L3M4-F1
#
_cell.length_a   1.000
_cell.length_b   1.000
_cell.length_c   1.000
_cell.angle_alpha   90.00
_cell.angle_beta   90.00
_cell.angle_gamma   90.00
#
_symmetry.space_group_name_H-M   'P 1'
#
loop_
_entity.id
_entity.type
_entity.pdbx_description
1 polymer ?
#
loop_
_entity_poly.entity_id
_entity_poly.type
_entity_poly.pdbx_seq_one_letter_code
_entity_poly.pdbx_strand_id
1 'polypeptide(L)'
;MQQCLEYICREFEKVKDYLHRPTREKERIIDNLFANFMQCFSEYPFEKKRYPKEFLEAANLYNAGDAVVRQRFADIGMRYLLLSDFYDYVKITHLDRKV
;
A
#
# COMPACT_ATOMS: atom_id res chain seq x y z
N MET A 1 9.91 3.26 -12.54
CA MET A 1 8.58 2.97 -11.97
C MET A 1 7.72 4.24 -12.16
N GLN A 2 6.39 4.19 -11.99
CA GLN A 2 5.58 5.43 -11.99
C GLN A 2 5.93 6.27 -10.76
N GLN A 3 5.94 7.60 -10.90
CA GLN A 3 6.32 8.54 -9.83
C GLN A 3 5.57 8.28 -8.52
N CYS A 4 4.27 7.96 -8.58
CA CYS A 4 3.50 7.65 -7.37
C CYS A 4 3.99 6.39 -6.64
N LEU A 5 4.30 5.32 -7.37
CA LEU A 5 4.76 4.06 -6.75
C LEU A 5 6.17 4.21 -6.19
N GLU A 6 7.04 4.95 -6.88
CA GLU A 6 8.38 5.28 -6.37
C GLU A 6 8.29 6.12 -5.09
N TYR A 7 7.37 7.09 -5.06
CA TYR A 7 7.10 7.88 -3.86
C TYR A 7 6.62 7.02 -2.70
N ILE A 8 5.61 6.17 -2.92
CA ILE A 8 5.07 5.29 -1.87
C ILE A 8 6.18 4.38 -1.32
N CYS A 9 6.96 3.72 -2.17
CA CYS A 9 8.04 2.84 -1.72
C CYS A 9 9.15 3.59 -0.98
N ARG A 10 9.54 4.78 -1.46
CA ARG A 10 10.57 5.60 -0.82
C ARG A 10 10.14 6.08 0.57
N GLU A 11 8.91 6.51 0.71
CA GLU A 11 8.39 7.00 1.99
C GLU A 11 8.08 5.84 2.94
N PHE A 12 7.70 4.67 2.43
CA PHE A 12 7.49 3.47 3.24
C PHE A 12 8.75 3.00 3.98
N GLU A 13 9.95 3.20 3.42
CA GLU A 13 11.23 2.91 4.09
C GLU A 13 11.38 3.59 5.45
N LYS A 14 10.75 4.75 5.64
CA LYS A 14 10.79 5.52 6.89
C LYS A 14 9.92 4.91 7.99
N VAL A 15 8.98 4.03 7.62
CA VAL A 15 7.99 3.43 8.52
C VAL A 15 8.07 1.90 8.57
N LYS A 16 9.02 1.25 7.91
CA LYS A 16 9.17 -0.23 7.87
C LYS A 16 9.34 -0.90 9.24
N ASP A 17 9.79 -0.15 10.23
CA ASP A 17 9.96 -0.62 11.61
C ASP A 17 8.74 -0.31 12.49
N TYR A 18 7.63 0.16 11.90
CA TYR A 18 6.43 0.57 12.62
C TYR A 18 5.91 -0.50 13.57
N LEU A 19 5.87 -1.77 13.17
CA LEU A 19 5.44 -2.88 14.03
C LEU A 19 6.29 -3.04 15.30
N HIS A 20 7.56 -2.64 15.25
CA HIS A 20 8.48 -2.73 16.38
C HIS A 20 8.58 -1.41 17.16
N ARG A 21 8.33 -0.27 16.51
CA ARG A 21 8.43 1.08 17.06
C ARG A 21 7.29 1.95 16.54
N PRO A 22 6.06 1.76 17.04
CA PRO A 22 4.92 2.58 16.64
C PRO A 22 5.09 3.98 17.22
N THR A 23 4.93 5.00 16.36
CA THR A 23 4.90 6.40 16.77
C THR A 23 3.80 7.13 16.01
N ARG A 24 3.20 8.16 16.63
CA ARG A 24 2.16 8.99 15.98
C ARG A 24 2.63 9.64 14.69
N GLU A 25 3.93 9.91 14.56
CA GLU A 25 4.51 10.44 13.33
C GLU A 25 4.45 9.39 12.21
N LYS A 26 4.83 8.14 12.50
CA LYS A 26 4.74 7.04 11.53
C LYS A 26 3.30 6.73 11.16
N GLU A 27 2.37 6.79 12.11
CA GLU A 27 0.93 6.63 11.83
C GLU A 27 0.45 7.66 10.79
N ARG A 28 0.84 8.93 10.93
CA ARG A 28 0.49 9.97 9.93
C ARG A 28 1.11 9.69 8.56
N ILE A 29 2.35 9.20 8.53
CA ILE A 29 3.00 8.82 7.27
C ILE A 29 2.25 7.64 6.63
N ILE A 30 1.93 6.60 7.39
CA ILE A 30 1.17 5.43 6.93
C ILE A 30 -0.19 5.86 6.37
N ASP A 31 -0.88 6.76 7.06
CA ASP A 31 -2.19 7.25 6.64
C ASP A 31 -2.11 7.99 5.29
N ASN A 32 -1.16 8.92 5.17
CA ASN A 32 -0.90 9.63 3.91
C ASN A 32 -0.49 8.67 2.79
N LEU A 33 0.36 7.67 3.08
CA LEU A 33 0.79 6.68 2.09
C LEU A 33 -0.37 5.82 1.61
N PHE A 34 -1.27 5.44 2.52
CA PHE A 34 -2.44 4.64 2.19
C PHE A 34 -3.42 5.42 1.29
N ALA A 35 -3.68 6.69 1.61
CA ALA A 35 -4.51 7.55 0.76
C ALA A 35 -3.91 7.72 -0.65
N ASN A 36 -2.60 8.00 -0.74
CA ASN A 36 -1.89 8.09 -2.02
C ASN A 36 -1.91 6.76 -2.78
N PHE A 37 -1.76 5.64 -2.08
CA PHE A 37 -1.85 4.31 -2.67
C PHE A 37 -3.23 4.08 -3.30
N MET A 38 -4.31 4.36 -2.57
CA MET A 38 -5.68 4.16 -3.07
C MET A 38 -6.01 5.05 -4.26
N GLN A 39 -5.53 6.30 -4.26
CA GLN A 39 -5.66 7.19 -5.42
C GLN A 39 -4.87 6.65 -6.62
N CYS A 40 -3.61 6.24 -6.43
CA CYS A 40 -2.83 5.71 -7.53
C CYS A 40 -3.36 4.38 -8.03
N PHE A 41 -4.00 3.59 -7.15
CA PHE A 41 -4.70 2.37 -7.50
C PHE A 41 -5.90 2.61 -8.40
N SER A 42 -6.68 3.67 -8.17
CA SER A 42 -7.83 3.99 -9.03
C SER A 42 -7.42 4.52 -10.41
N GLU A 43 -6.29 5.23 -10.49
CA GLU A 43 -5.77 5.79 -11.75
C GLU A 43 -5.07 4.75 -12.65
N TYR A 44 -4.66 3.59 -12.10
CA TYR A 44 -3.83 2.64 -12.84
C TYR A 44 -4.40 1.20 -12.83
N PRO A 45 -4.38 0.48 -13.97
CA PRO A 45 -4.81 -0.91 -14.02
C PRO A 45 -3.76 -1.84 -13.38
N PHE A 46 -3.81 -1.97 -12.05
CA PHE A 46 -2.98 -2.91 -11.29
C PHE A 46 -3.25 -4.38 -11.61
N GLU A 47 -4.41 -4.70 -12.20
CA GLU A 47 -4.81 -6.05 -12.61
C GLU A 47 -3.85 -6.72 -13.62
N LYS A 48 -3.08 -5.92 -14.38
CA LYS A 48 -2.09 -6.45 -15.34
C LYS A 48 -0.77 -6.86 -14.67
N LYS A 49 -0.50 -6.38 -13.46
CA LYS A 49 0.65 -6.76 -12.65
C LYS A 49 0.14 -7.89 -11.74
N ARG A 50 0.83 -9.02 -11.71
CA ARG A 50 0.43 -10.28 -11.01
C ARG A 50 0.30 -10.15 -9.47
N TYR A 51 -0.35 -9.13 -8.97
CA TYR A 51 -0.69 -8.96 -7.56
C TYR A 51 -1.69 -10.05 -7.14
N PRO A 52 -1.66 -10.46 -5.86
CA PRO A 52 -2.68 -11.36 -5.31
C PRO A 52 -4.09 -10.80 -5.55
N LYS A 53 -5.03 -11.63 -6.00
CA LYS A 53 -6.41 -11.20 -6.28
C LYS A 53 -7.08 -10.58 -5.05
N GLU A 54 -6.83 -11.15 -3.87
CA GLU A 54 -7.36 -10.66 -2.61
C GLU A 54 -6.93 -9.21 -2.31
N PHE A 55 -5.70 -8.85 -2.69
CA PHE A 55 -5.19 -7.48 -2.55
C PHE A 55 -5.91 -6.52 -3.50
N LEU A 56 -6.07 -6.92 -4.76
CA LEU A 56 -6.78 -6.13 -5.76
C LEU A 56 -8.26 -5.93 -5.38
N GLU A 57 -8.90 -7.00 -4.91
CA GLU A 57 -10.29 -6.98 -4.44
C GLU A 57 -10.46 -6.08 -3.22
N ALA A 58 -9.55 -6.14 -2.23
CA ALA A 58 -9.61 -5.28 -1.06
C ALA A 58 -9.48 -3.78 -1.41
N ALA A 59 -8.55 -3.43 -2.31
CA ALA A 59 -8.39 -2.06 -2.78
C ALA A 59 -9.60 -1.57 -3.61
N ASN A 60 -10.14 -2.43 -4.47
CA ASN A 60 -11.34 -2.13 -5.25
C ASN A 60 -12.56 -1.91 -4.35
N LEU A 61 -12.80 -2.77 -3.36
CA LEU A 61 -13.91 -2.63 -2.41
C LEU A 61 -13.76 -1.36 -1.55
N TYR A 62 -12.54 -1.03 -1.13
CA TYR A 62 -12.28 0.21 -0.39
C TYR A 62 -12.64 1.46 -1.21
N ASN A 63 -12.20 1.50 -2.47
CA ASN A 63 -12.49 2.59 -3.41
C ASN A 63 -13.97 2.65 -3.80
N ALA A 64 -14.64 1.50 -3.91
CA ALA A 64 -16.09 1.40 -4.14
C ALA A 64 -16.92 1.87 -2.94
N GLY A 65 -16.30 2.09 -1.77
CA GLY A 65 -16.98 2.60 -0.60
C GLY A 65 -17.60 1.53 0.30
N ASP A 66 -17.17 0.26 0.16
CA ASP A 66 -17.70 -0.83 0.99
C ASP A 66 -17.47 -0.55 2.48
N ALA A 67 -18.55 -0.62 3.26
CA ALA A 67 -18.54 -0.22 4.67
C ALA A 67 -17.66 -1.13 5.54
N VAL A 68 -17.66 -2.44 5.25
CA VAL A 68 -16.90 -3.44 6.02
C VAL A 68 -15.41 -3.26 5.75
N VAL A 69 -15.02 -3.11 4.48
CA VAL A 69 -13.64 -2.90 4.08
C VAL A 69 -13.12 -1.54 4.56
N ARG A 70 -13.93 -0.48 4.51
CA ARG A 70 -13.55 0.82 5.09
C ARG A 70 -13.36 0.76 6.60
N GLN A 71 -14.22 0.03 7.31
CA GLN A 71 -14.06 -0.17 8.74
C GLN A 71 -12.81 -0.99 9.06
N ARG A 72 -12.50 -2.02 8.26
CA ARG A 72 -11.25 -2.79 8.39
C ARG A 72 -10.02 -1.90 8.23
N PHE A 73 -10.01 -1.04 7.23
CA PHE A 73 -8.95 -0.06 7.01
C PHE A 73 -9.09 1.19 7.88
N ALA A 74 -9.98 1.24 8.87
CA ALA A 74 -9.93 2.27 9.91
C ALA A 74 -8.74 2.01 10.87
N ASP A 75 -8.32 0.75 10.99
CA ASP A 75 -7.14 0.34 11.74
C ASP A 75 -5.85 0.70 10.98
N ILE A 76 -4.95 1.42 11.65
CA ILE A 76 -3.69 1.87 11.06
C ILE A 76 -2.71 0.71 10.78
N GLY A 77 -2.77 -0.35 11.58
CA GLY A 77 -2.02 -1.58 11.37
C GLY A 77 -2.47 -2.31 10.11
N MET A 78 -3.77 -2.34 9.82
CA MET A 78 -4.29 -2.88 8.56
C MET A 78 -3.81 -2.07 7.35
N ARG A 79 -3.78 -0.73 7.45
CA ARG A 79 -3.19 0.14 6.40
C ARG A 79 -1.71 -0.17 6.20
N TYR A 80 -0.96 -0.32 7.30
CA TYR A 80 0.45 -0.67 7.27
C TYR A 80 0.69 -2.03 6.59
N LEU A 81 -0.06 -3.06 6.95
CA LEU A 81 0.10 -4.41 6.37
C LEU A 81 -0.12 -4.39 4.85
N LEU A 82 -1.17 -3.70 4.39
CA LEU A 82 -1.42 -3.57 2.95
C LEU A 82 -0.27 -2.86 2.23
N LEU A 83 0.26 -1.77 2.80
CA LEU A 83 1.41 -1.06 2.24
C LEU A 83 2.70 -1.91 2.29
N SER A 84 2.87 -2.74 3.32
CA SER A 84 4.01 -3.67 3.44
C SER A 84 3.96 -4.74 2.36
N ASP A 85 2.81 -5.38 2.17
CA ASP A 85 2.61 -6.40 1.12
C ASP A 85 2.88 -5.80 -0.27
N PHE A 86 2.40 -4.58 -0.49
CA PHE A 86 2.69 -3.84 -1.72
C PHE A 86 4.18 -3.57 -1.89
N TYR A 87 4.84 -3.05 -0.86
CA TYR A 87 6.27 -2.74 -0.88
C TYR A 87 7.11 -4.00 -1.17
N ASP A 88 6.81 -5.12 -0.51
CA ASP A 88 7.50 -6.39 -0.72
C ASP A 88 7.25 -6.94 -2.14
N TYR A 89 6.02 -6.84 -2.65
CA TYR A 89 5.73 -7.21 -4.04
C TYR A 89 6.53 -6.37 -5.04
N VAL A 90 6.56 -5.05 -4.87
CA VAL A 90 7.32 -4.15 -5.76
C VAL A 90 8.80 -4.53 -5.69
N LYS A 91 9.32 -4.78 -4.48
CA LYS A 91 10.70 -5.21 -4.28
C LYS A 91 10.98 -6.50 -5.06
N ILE A 92 10.18 -7.54 -4.89
CA ILE A 92 10.36 -8.82 -5.59
C ILE A 92 10.26 -8.64 -7.12
N THR A 93 9.21 -7.97 -7.61
CA THR A 93 8.92 -7.88 -9.05
C THR A 93 9.72 -6.84 -9.82
N HIS A 94 10.34 -5.87 -9.14
CA HIS A 94 11.22 -4.88 -9.76
C HIS A 94 12.72 -5.10 -9.47
N LEU A 95 13.11 -5.89 -8.47
CA LEU A 95 14.51 -6.37 -8.35
C LEU A 95 14.84 -7.44 -9.40
N ASP A 96 13.86 -8.23 -9.86
CA ASP A 96 14.07 -9.18 -10.97
C ASP A 96 14.33 -8.51 -12.34
N ARG A 97 14.33 -7.17 -12.42
CA ARG A 97 14.78 -6.42 -13.61
C ARG A 97 16.23 -5.93 -13.55
N LYS A 98 17.02 -6.40 -12.58
CA LYS A 98 18.49 -6.32 -12.62
C LYS A 98 19.09 -7.73 -12.67
N VAL A 99 19.01 -8.35 -13.84
CA VAL A 99 20.00 -9.32 -14.33
C VAL A 99 20.51 -8.78 -15.66
#